data_AF-A0A0B8X2Q0-F1
#
_entry.id   AF-A0A0B8X2Q0-F1
#
_cell.length_a   1.000
_cell.length_b   1.000
_cell.length_c   1.000
_cell.angle_alpha   90.00
_cell.angle_beta   90.00
_cell.angle_gamma   90.00
#
_symmetry.space_group_name_H-M   'P 1'
#
loop_
_entity.id
_entity.type
_entity.pdbx_description
1 polymer ?
#
loop_
_entity_poly.entity_id
_entity_poly.type
_entity_poly.pdbx_seq_one_letter_code
_entity_poly.pdbx_strand_id
1 'polypeptide(L)'
;MSEVKPHIVRRTKTIDEVPKSFQGNLPKEQVVEDLKNRIEGLLKMIVEDSNDVGISVVQGERTTVFAVSCQRHNIARILGRKGKTIDAIRTLVTSVTGRYGFRAVVEVPYFEEVKISE
;
A
#
# COMPACT_ATOMS: atom_id res chain seq x y z
N MET A 1 -33.53 33.59 9.39
CA MET A 1 -33.11 32.18 9.35
C MET A 1 -32.75 31.86 7.91
N SER A 2 -31.46 31.86 7.58
CA SER A 2 -30.98 31.55 6.23
C SER A 2 -30.85 30.03 6.09
N GLU A 3 -31.65 29.46 5.19
CA GLU A 3 -31.51 28.07 4.75
C GLU A 3 -30.13 27.87 4.09
N VAL A 4 -29.24 27.16 4.78
CA VAL A 4 -28.02 26.65 4.18
C VAL A 4 -28.41 25.46 3.32
N LYS A 5 -28.60 25.68 2.01
CA LYS A 5 -28.74 24.60 1.04
C LYS A 5 -27.47 23.74 1.09
N PRO A 6 -27.57 22.40 1.18
CA PRO A 6 -26.40 21.54 1.11
C PRO A 6 -25.73 21.77 -0.25
N HIS A 7 -24.49 22.26 -0.21
CA HIS A 7 -23.64 22.30 -1.39
C HIS A 7 -23.19 20.87 -1.69
N ILE A 8 -24.03 20.10 -2.37
CA ILE A 8 -23.62 18.83 -2.97
C ILE A 8 -22.55 19.20 -3.98
N VAL A 9 -21.28 18.94 -3.65
CA VAL A 9 -20.18 19.02 -4.59
C VAL A 9 -20.50 18.05 -5.72
N ARG A 10 -21.09 18.56 -6.79
CA ARG A 10 -21.33 17.81 -8.01
C ARG A 10 -19.98 17.28 -8.47
N ARG A 11 -19.88 15.95 -8.57
CA ARG A 11 -18.82 15.26 -9.33
C ARG A 11 -18.71 15.92 -10.70
N THR A 12 -17.71 16.77 -10.87
CA THR A 12 -17.04 17.07 -12.14
C THR A 12 -15.82 17.92 -11.81
N LYS A 13 -14.76 17.30 -11.27
CA LYS A 13 -13.46 17.59 -11.87
C LYS A 13 -13.47 16.83 -13.18
N THR A 14 -13.20 17.53 -14.26
CA THR A 14 -13.05 17.00 -15.63
C THR A 14 -12.30 15.66 -15.56
N ILE A 15 -12.85 14.62 -16.21
CA ILE A 15 -12.22 13.29 -16.28
C ILE A 15 -10.77 13.40 -16.80
N ASP A 16 -10.45 14.49 -17.51
CA ASP A 16 -9.16 14.79 -18.11
C ASP A 16 -8.03 15.11 -17.13
N GLU A 17 -8.33 15.47 -15.86
CA GLU A 17 -7.32 15.65 -14.80
C GLU A 17 -7.12 14.40 -13.94
N VAL A 18 -7.86 13.32 -14.21
CA VAL A 18 -7.64 12.04 -13.54
C VAL A 18 -6.31 11.50 -14.08
N PRO A 19 -5.29 11.27 -13.22
CA PRO A 19 -4.01 10.75 -13.68
C PRO A 19 -4.26 9.47 -14.49
N LYS A 20 -3.56 9.27 -15.61
CA LYS A 20 -3.72 8.07 -16.47
C LYS A 20 -3.68 6.77 -15.67
N SER A 21 -2.96 6.77 -14.53
CA SER A 21 -2.89 5.69 -13.54
C SER A 21 -4.24 5.30 -12.90
N PHE A 22 -5.33 6.05 -13.13
CA PHE A 22 -6.68 5.75 -12.62
C PHE A 22 -7.66 5.39 -13.74
N GLN A 23 -7.22 5.31 -14.99
CA GLN A 23 -7.99 4.71 -16.07
C GLN A 23 -8.00 3.19 -15.85
N GLY A 24 -9.17 2.56 -15.91
CA GLY A 24 -9.36 1.13 -15.59
C GLY A 24 -8.77 0.14 -16.60
N ASN A 25 -7.75 0.54 -17.36
CA ASN A 25 -7.22 -0.22 -18.49
C ASN A 25 -5.68 -0.25 -18.53
N LEU A 26 -5.03 -0.16 -17.37
CA LEU A 26 -3.59 -0.28 -17.26
C LEU A 26 -3.17 -1.77 -17.28
N PRO A 27 -2.03 -2.10 -17.90
CA PRO A 27 -1.48 -3.44 -17.82
C PRO A 27 -1.12 -3.78 -16.37
N LYS A 28 -1.28 -5.06 -16.00
CA LYS A 28 -1.07 -5.57 -14.64
C LYS A 28 0.32 -5.20 -14.11
N GLU A 29 1.34 -5.31 -14.95
CA GLU A 29 2.74 -5.05 -14.62
C GLU A 29 2.93 -3.59 -14.20
N GLN A 30 2.30 -2.66 -14.90
CA GLN A 30 2.37 -1.23 -14.57
C GLN A 30 1.63 -0.91 -13.28
N VAL A 31 0.47 -1.52 -13.06
CA VAL A 31 -0.28 -1.37 -11.80
C VAL A 31 0.54 -1.90 -10.62
N VAL A 32 1.19 -3.04 -10.80
CA VAL A 32 2.04 -3.66 -9.78
C VAL A 32 3.22 -2.75 -9.43
N GLU A 33 3.90 -2.19 -10.42
CA GLU A 33 5.05 -1.30 -10.21
C GLU A 33 4.62 0.03 -9.56
N ASP A 34 3.54 0.65 -10.03
CA ASP A 34 2.99 1.86 -9.43
C ASP A 34 2.59 1.64 -7.97
N LEU A 35 1.96 0.50 -7.68
CA LEU A 35 1.50 0.16 -6.34
C LEU A 35 2.68 -0.15 -5.41
N LYS A 36 3.69 -0.88 -5.88
CA LYS A 36 4.94 -1.13 -5.16
C LYS A 36 5.58 0.20 -4.73
N ASN A 37 5.80 1.11 -5.67
CA ASN A 37 6.44 2.40 -5.41
C ASN A 37 5.64 3.27 -4.42
N ARG A 38 4.31 3.25 -4.50
CA ARG A 38 3.44 3.97 -3.55
C ARG A 38 3.49 3.39 -2.15
N ILE A 39 3.40 2.06 -2.00
CA ILE A 39 3.50 1.42 -0.67
C ILE A 39 4.88 1.66 -0.08
N GLU A 40 5.95 1.48 -0.86
CA GLU A 40 7.32 1.69 -0.41
C GLU A 40 7.51 3.14 0.07
N GLY A 41 7.02 4.12 -0.68
CA GLY A 41 7.02 5.51 -0.26
C GLY A 41 6.28 5.76 1.05
N LEU A 42 5.10 5.17 1.23
CA LEU A 42 4.35 5.28 2.49
C LEU A 42 5.10 4.66 3.66
N LEU A 43 5.70 3.47 3.47
CA LEU A 43 6.46 2.81 4.53
C LEU A 43 7.73 3.58 4.89
N LYS A 44 8.43 4.14 3.89
CA LYS A 44 9.61 5.01 4.11
C LYS A 44 9.30 6.25 4.94
N MET A 45 8.08 6.78 4.84
CA MET A 45 7.62 7.89 5.69
C MET A 45 7.29 7.48 7.13
N ILE A 46 7.09 6.19 7.39
CA ILE A 46 6.73 5.65 8.72
C ILE A 46 7.97 5.29 9.55
N VAL A 47 9.13 5.04 8.94
CA VAL A 47 10.37 4.58 9.59
C VAL A 47 11.35 5.70 9.90
N GLU A 48 12.48 5.39 10.56
CA GLU A 48 13.50 6.39 10.94
C GLU A 48 14.44 6.62 9.76
N ASP A 49 15.01 5.55 9.22
CA ASP A 49 15.78 5.57 7.99
C ASP A 49 14.98 4.94 6.85
N SER A 50 14.80 5.70 5.77
CA SER A 50 14.15 5.24 4.55
C SER A 50 14.91 4.13 3.81
N ASN A 51 16.22 3.98 4.02
CA ASN A 51 17.02 2.91 3.43
C ASN A 51 16.75 1.55 4.08
N ASP A 52 16.15 1.55 5.28
CA ASP A 52 15.85 0.35 6.05
C ASP A 52 14.54 -0.33 5.65
N VAL A 53 13.92 0.11 4.56
CA VAL A 53 12.67 -0.46 4.05
C VAL A 53 12.75 -0.64 2.54
N GLY A 54 12.35 -1.82 2.09
CA GLY A 54 12.14 -2.13 0.68
C GLY A 54 10.90 -2.99 0.47
N ILE A 55 10.54 -3.17 -0.80
CA ILE A 55 9.48 -4.09 -1.21
C ILE A 55 9.98 -4.92 -2.39
N SER A 56 9.88 -6.24 -2.27
CA SER A 56 10.00 -7.16 -3.39
C SER A 56 8.61 -7.64 -3.82
N VAL A 57 8.47 -7.95 -5.11
CA VAL A 57 7.20 -8.41 -5.67
C VAL A 57 7.39 -9.78 -6.30
N VAL A 58 6.55 -10.73 -5.89
CA VAL A 58 6.46 -12.05 -6.49
C VAL A 58 5.12 -12.17 -7.19
N GLN A 59 5.15 -12.27 -8.51
CA GLN A 59 3.94 -12.45 -9.31
C GLN A 59 3.63 -13.94 -9.46
N GLY A 60 2.69 -14.44 -8.67
CA GLY A 60 2.17 -15.79 -8.82
C GLY A 60 1.05 -15.87 -9.87
N GLU A 61 0.65 -17.10 -10.20
CA GLU A 61 -0.45 -17.39 -11.12
C GLU A 61 -1.78 -16.79 -10.66
N ARG A 62 -2.09 -16.88 -9.36
CA ARG A 62 -3.37 -16.46 -8.79
C ARG A 62 -3.28 -15.21 -7.92
N THR A 63 -2.10 -14.91 -7.36
CA THR A 63 -1.95 -13.84 -6.38
C THR A 63 -0.56 -13.21 -6.49
N THR A 64 -0.52 -11.88 -6.54
CA THR A 64 0.72 -11.10 -6.46
C THR A 64 1.06 -10.83 -5.00
N VAL A 65 2.27 -11.17 -4.57
CA VAL A 65 2.75 -10.93 -3.20
C VAL A 65 3.67 -9.72 -3.20
N PHE A 66 3.33 -8.71 -2.39
CA PHE A 66 4.20 -7.59 -2.04
C PHE A 66 4.88 -7.92 -0.71
N ALA A 67 6.12 -8.38 -0.76
CA ALA A 67 6.90 -8.74 0.41
C ALA A 67 7.69 -7.51 0.88
N VAL A 68 7.33 -7.00 2.05
CA VAL A 68 8.07 -5.91 2.70
C VAL A 68 9.36 -6.48 3.26
N SER A 69 10.48 -5.77 3.06
CA SER A 69 11.74 -5.99 3.77
C SER A 69 11.99 -4.80 4.68
N CYS A 70 12.40 -5.04 5.92
CA CYS A 70 12.83 -3.96 6.80
C CYS A 70 13.86 -4.39 7.84
N GLN A 71 14.46 -3.44 8.54
CA GLN A 71 15.26 -3.74 9.74
C GLN A 71 14.37 -4.04 10.95
N ARG A 72 14.89 -4.88 11.88
CA ARG A 72 14.14 -5.36 13.06
C ARG A 72 13.54 -4.22 13.90
N HIS A 73 14.28 -3.14 14.07
CA HIS A 73 13.85 -2.01 14.90
C HIS A 73 12.66 -1.22 14.30
N ASN A 74 12.42 -1.32 12.98
CA ASN A 74 11.36 -0.60 12.27
C ASN A 74 10.04 -1.38 12.18
N ILE A 75 10.02 -2.69 12.47
CA ILE A 75 8.82 -3.54 12.35
C ILE A 75 7.66 -2.99 13.16
N ALA A 76 7.89 -2.65 14.43
CA ALA A 76 6.83 -2.22 15.33
C ALA A 76 6.14 -0.94 14.82
N ARG A 77 6.89 -0.07 14.14
CA ARG A 77 6.37 1.15 13.52
C ARG A 77 5.51 0.84 12.29
N ILE A 78 5.98 -0.08 11.44
CA ILE A 78 5.26 -0.53 10.23
C ILE A 78 3.98 -1.29 10.57
N LEU A 79 4.03 -2.22 11.52
CA LEU A 79 2.84 -2.94 12.01
C LEU A 79 1.85 -1.96 12.63
N GLY A 80 2.35 -1.01 13.41
CA GLY A 80 1.54 -0.10 14.19
C GLY A 80 0.76 -0.80 15.29
N ARG A 81 -0.05 -0.02 16.01
CA ARG A 81 -0.81 -0.53 17.17
C ARG A 81 -1.79 -1.62 16.74
N LYS A 82 -1.61 -2.84 17.27
CA LYS A 82 -2.43 -4.03 16.95
C LYS A 82 -2.44 -4.38 15.44
N GLY A 83 -1.42 -3.99 14.67
CA GLY A 83 -1.39 -4.27 13.23
C GLY A 83 -2.22 -3.30 12.36
N LYS A 84 -2.84 -2.26 12.95
CA LYS A 84 -3.75 -1.37 12.22
C LYS A 84 -3.12 -0.66 11.03
N THR A 85 -1.83 -0.32 11.11
CA THR A 85 -1.13 0.38 10.03
C THR A 85 -0.96 -0.54 8.83
N ILE A 86 -0.44 -1.75 9.05
CA ILE A 86 -0.26 -2.71 7.96
C ILE A 86 -1.60 -3.20 7.38
N ASP A 87 -2.63 -3.34 8.21
CA ASP A 87 -3.95 -3.74 7.74
C ASP A 87 -4.61 -2.66 6.87
N ALA A 88 -4.39 -1.38 7.18
CA ALA A 88 -4.81 -0.29 6.31
C ALA A 88 -4.11 -0.37 4.94
N ILE A 89 -2.80 -0.64 4.92
CA ILE A 89 -2.04 -0.82 3.67
C ILE A 89 -2.56 -2.02 2.89
N ARG A 90 -2.79 -3.17 3.54
CA ARG A 90 -3.37 -4.38 2.90
C ARG A 90 -4.74 -4.11 2.29
N THR A 91 -5.57 -3.33 2.99
CA THR A 91 -6.89 -2.95 2.52
C THR A 91 -6.80 -2.06 1.29
N LEU A 92 -5.87 -1.10 1.27
CA LEU A 92 -5.61 -0.24 0.11
C LEU A 92 -5.16 -1.07 -1.10
N VAL A 93 -4.20 -1.97 -0.91
CA VAL A 93 -3.70 -2.86 -1.97
C VAL A 93 -4.85 -3.69 -2.55
N THR A 94 -5.60 -4.37 -1.68
CA THR A 94 -6.74 -5.21 -2.10
C THR A 94 -7.79 -4.41 -2.88
N SER A 95 -8.07 -3.19 -2.43
CA SER A 95 -9.03 -2.29 -3.09
C SER A 95 -8.54 -1.86 -4.48
N VAL A 96 -7.25 -1.52 -4.61
CA VAL A 96 -6.66 -1.13 -5.89
C VAL A 96 -6.63 -2.32 -6.84
N THR A 97 -6.05 -3.46 -6.46
CA THR A 97 -5.89 -4.59 -7.38
C THR A 97 -7.22 -5.25 -7.74
N GLY A 98 -8.20 -5.22 -6.83
CA GLY A 98 -9.58 -5.64 -7.12
C GLY A 98 -10.21 -4.88 -8.28
N ARG A 99 -9.89 -3.59 -8.46
CA ARG A 99 -10.33 -2.78 -9.61
C ARG A 99 -9.72 -3.24 -10.94
N TYR A 100 -8.52 -3.82 -10.90
CA TYR A 100 -7.79 -4.33 -12.08
C TYR A 100 -7.93 -5.84 -12.26
N GLY A 101 -8.83 -6.49 -11.51
CA GLY A 101 -9.19 -7.90 -11.72
C GLY A 101 -8.14 -8.91 -11.23
N PHE A 102 -7.20 -8.53 -10.37
CA PHE A 102 -6.23 -9.46 -9.79
C PHE A 102 -6.15 -9.37 -8.27
N ARG A 103 -5.74 -10.47 -7.65
CA ARG A 103 -5.53 -10.55 -6.20
C ARG A 103 -4.11 -10.18 -5.85
N ALA A 104 -3.97 -9.43 -4.77
CA ALA A 104 -2.68 -9.15 -4.18
C ALA A 104 -2.73 -9.19 -2.65
N VAL A 105 -1.58 -9.50 -2.05
CA VAL A 105 -1.39 -9.53 -0.60
C VAL A 105 -0.10 -8.81 -0.22
N VAL A 106 -0.07 -8.26 1.00
CA VAL A 106 1.13 -7.63 1.56
C VAL A 106 1.62 -8.47 2.74
N GLU A 107 2.84 -8.94 2.62
CA GLU A 107 3.54 -9.72 3.64
C GLU A 107 4.59 -8.87 4.33
N VAL A 108 4.71 -9.04 5.64
CA VAL A 108 5.70 -8.36 6.49
C VAL A 108 6.67 -9.42 6.99
N PRO A 109 7.99 -9.16 7.05
CA PRO A 109 8.94 -10.18 7.41
C PRO A 109 8.72 -10.62 8.86
N TYR A 110 8.85 -11.92 9.08
CA TYR A 110 8.95 -12.47 10.43
C TYR A 110 10.41 -12.43 10.86
N PHE A 111 10.67 -11.94 12.06
CA PHE A 111 12.01 -11.94 12.64
C PHE A 111 11.97 -12.87 13.83
N GLU A 112 12.72 -13.96 13.76
CA GLU A 112 12.91 -14.81 14.92
C GLU A 112 13.64 -14.01 16.01
N GLU A 113 13.22 -14.18 17.26
CA GLU A 113 13.98 -13.66 18.38
C GLU A 113 15.33 -14.40 18.42
N VAL A 114 16.38 -13.75 17.91
CA VAL A 114 17.74 -14.17 18.17
C VAL A 114 17.97 -14.04 19.67
N LYS A 115 17.91 -15.16 20.40
CA LYS A 115 18.35 -15.25 21.78
C LYS A 115 19.85 -14.91 21.78
N ILE A 116 20.19 -13.72 22.23
CA ILE A 116 21.58 -13.39 22.54
C ILE A 116 21.92 -14.27 23.75
N SER A 117 22.66 -15.35 23.52
CA SER A 117 23.30 -16.10 24.59
C SER A 117 24.27 -15.18 25.32
N GLU A 118 24.10 -15.09 26.65
CA GLU A 118 24.96 -14.35 27.58
C GLU A 118 26.44 -14.71 27.48
#